data_AF-A0A382N0A4-F1
#
_entry.id   AF-A0A382N0A4-F1
#
_cell.length_a   1.000
_cell.length_b   1.000
_cell.length_c   1.000
_cell.angle_alpha   90.00
_cell.angle_beta   90.00
_cell.angle_gamma   90.00
#
_symmetry.space_group_name_H-M   'P 1'
#
loop_
_entity.id
_entity.type
_entity.pdbx_description
1 polymer ?
#
loop_
_entity_poly.entity_id
_entity_poly.type
_entity_poly.pdbx_seq_one_letter_code
_entity_poly.pdbx_strand_id
1 'polypeptide(L)'
;PRLDRFKKVRDNLFNFRCPYCGDSQKFQNKARGYFYRKKDDFFYKCHNCGVGTTFSKVIQLIDSELYKEFCKEKFYGDKEEEKTLPTFTAPKFKKKDPQLESLTSINKLNGSHPARQFVESRQIPKEFYSDLYFCSKFFEWAHIGTTVPRRQEHPRLVIPFRDETGEVFAAQGRAFGNETPKYLTVKFQDKPKIFGLDRVDLSRHLYVVEGPLDSLFIDNSLAVAGADFGHLPYEKEQVTIVLDNEPRSREIIKRMEHLIENNYELVIWPDSIQQKDINDMVLSDPKCDILKIINKYKFSGLTAKLKLADWKRI
;
A
#
# COMPACT_ATOMS: atom_id res chain seq x y z
N PRO A 1 38.13 18.56 -7.08
CA PRO A 1 37.08 17.58 -7.49
C PRO A 1 36.53 16.84 -6.26
N ARG A 2 35.20 16.86 -6.03
CA ARG A 2 34.56 16.28 -4.82
C ARG A 2 34.63 14.74 -4.76
N LEU A 3 34.94 14.10 -5.90
CA LEU A 3 35.24 12.67 -6.02
C LEU A 3 36.70 12.47 -6.43
N ASP A 4 37.44 11.72 -5.62
CA ASP A 4 38.84 11.39 -5.88
C ASP A 4 38.96 10.40 -7.05
N ARG A 5 39.92 10.64 -7.94
CA ARG A 5 40.17 9.89 -9.19
C ARG A 5 38.96 9.68 -10.10
N PHE A 6 38.09 10.66 -10.19
CA PHE A 6 36.96 10.60 -11.10
C PHE A 6 37.40 10.54 -12.57
N LYS A 7 36.96 9.50 -13.27
CA LYS A 7 37.25 9.25 -14.69
C LYS A 7 36.01 8.75 -15.41
N LYS A 8 35.70 9.34 -16.58
CA LYS A 8 34.74 8.76 -17.53
C LYS A 8 35.41 7.59 -18.25
N VAL A 9 34.85 6.38 -18.09
CA VAL A 9 35.36 5.16 -18.74
C VAL A 9 34.79 5.04 -20.15
N ARG A 10 33.49 5.27 -20.29
CA ARG A 10 32.74 5.35 -21.55
C ARG A 10 31.44 6.12 -21.30
N ASP A 11 30.61 6.28 -22.33
CA ASP A 11 29.32 6.93 -22.14
C ASP A 11 28.50 6.23 -21.06
N ASN A 12 27.99 7.06 -20.14
CA ASN A 12 27.19 6.63 -19.00
C ASN A 12 27.89 5.66 -18.03
N LEU A 13 29.23 5.58 -18.03
CA LEU A 13 30.01 4.81 -17.08
C LEU A 13 31.20 5.62 -16.55
N PHE A 14 31.22 5.85 -15.24
CA PHE A 14 32.26 6.62 -14.55
C PHE A 14 32.89 5.77 -13.45
N ASN A 15 34.20 5.89 -13.28
CA ASN A 15 34.98 5.22 -12.24
C ASN A 15 35.60 6.27 -11.30
N PHE A 16 35.61 5.99 -10.01
CA PHE A 16 36.20 6.84 -8.98
C PHE A 16 36.48 6.05 -7.71
N ARG A 17 37.15 6.68 -6.75
CA ARG A 17 37.44 6.09 -5.45
C ARG A 17 36.16 5.93 -4.62
N CYS A 18 35.92 4.76 -4.05
CA CYS A 18 34.73 4.52 -3.25
C CYS A 18 34.64 5.46 -2.03
N PRO A 19 33.58 6.28 -1.90
CA PRO A 19 33.42 7.18 -0.75
C PRO A 19 33.03 6.44 0.54
N TYR A 20 32.45 5.24 0.43
CA TYR A 20 32.03 4.44 1.59
C TYR A 20 33.19 3.71 2.28
N CYS A 21 34.16 3.23 1.51
CA CYS A 21 35.26 2.43 2.07
C CYS A 21 36.65 3.04 1.85
N GLY A 22 36.75 4.18 1.15
CA GLY A 22 38.02 4.87 0.87
C GLY A 22 39.05 4.07 0.07
N ASP A 23 38.67 2.90 -0.45
CA ASP A 23 39.46 1.89 -1.19
C ASP A 23 40.90 1.59 -0.69
N SER A 24 41.00 0.53 0.13
CA SER A 24 42.16 -0.29 0.60
C SER A 24 43.26 0.38 1.45
N GLN A 25 43.56 -0.23 2.60
CA GLN A 25 44.74 0.11 3.44
C GLN A 25 46.10 -0.13 2.76
N LYS A 26 46.20 -1.01 1.74
CA LYS A 26 47.49 -1.39 1.11
C LYS A 26 47.81 -0.67 -0.20
N PHE A 27 46.82 -0.18 -0.95
CA PHE A 27 47.06 0.43 -2.27
C PHE A 27 46.16 1.64 -2.47
N GLN A 28 46.71 2.82 -2.19
CA GLN A 28 46.02 4.10 -2.33
C GLN A 28 45.66 4.43 -3.78
N ASN A 29 46.15 3.68 -4.78
CA ASN A 29 45.97 3.94 -6.22
C ASN A 29 44.72 3.32 -6.86
N LYS A 30 43.90 2.58 -6.11
CA LYS A 30 42.75 1.84 -6.66
C LYS A 30 41.47 2.68 -6.64
N ALA A 31 40.70 2.59 -7.72
CA ALA A 31 39.39 3.22 -7.86
C ALA A 31 38.38 2.14 -8.29
N ARG A 32 37.55 1.71 -7.33
CA ARG A 32 36.64 0.55 -7.49
C ARG A 32 35.17 0.92 -7.33
N GLY A 33 34.88 2.21 -7.17
CA GLY A 33 33.54 2.77 -7.25
C GLY A 33 33.18 3.08 -8.70
N TYR A 34 31.97 2.73 -9.10
CA TYR A 34 31.46 3.01 -10.43
C TYR A 34 30.08 3.65 -10.35
N PHE A 35 29.85 4.68 -11.18
CA PHE A 35 28.52 5.10 -11.57
C PHE A 35 28.20 4.56 -12.95
N TYR A 36 27.04 3.95 -13.11
CA TYR A 36 26.54 3.45 -14.39
C TYR A 36 25.06 3.80 -14.56
N ARG A 37 24.65 4.10 -15.79
CA ARG A 37 23.24 4.37 -16.10
C ARG A 37 22.47 3.08 -16.30
N LYS A 38 21.24 3.03 -15.78
CA LYS A 38 20.24 2.02 -16.07
C LYS A 38 18.90 2.72 -16.29
N LYS A 39 18.35 2.63 -17.52
CA LYS A 39 17.24 3.49 -17.99
C LYS A 39 17.65 4.97 -17.91
N ASP A 40 16.93 5.80 -17.17
CA ASP A 40 17.19 7.23 -17.07
C ASP A 40 17.95 7.64 -15.79
N ASP A 41 18.22 6.69 -14.90
CA ASP A 41 18.88 6.95 -13.63
C ASP A 41 20.32 6.40 -13.58
N PHE A 42 21.15 7.05 -12.76
CA PHE A 42 22.48 6.60 -12.42
C PHE A 42 22.49 5.81 -11.10
N PHE A 43 23.21 4.69 -11.12
CA PHE A 43 23.41 3.80 -9.98
C PHE A 43 24.88 3.70 -9.64
N TYR A 44 25.16 3.48 -8.36
CA TYR A 44 26.48 3.28 -7.81
C TYR A 44 26.73 1.81 -7.48
N LYS A 45 27.93 1.32 -7.77
CA LYS A 45 28.41 0.04 -7.24
C LYS A 45 29.90 0.12 -6.91
N CYS A 46 30.26 -0.40 -5.75
CA CYS A 46 31.65 -0.65 -5.39
C CYS A 46 32.00 -2.12 -5.57
N HIS A 47 33.08 -2.41 -6.30
CA HIS A 47 33.61 -3.76 -6.46
C HIS A 47 34.56 -4.18 -5.31
N ASN A 48 34.77 -3.32 -4.31
CA ASN A 48 35.60 -3.63 -3.13
C ASN A 48 34.75 -4.01 -1.91
N CYS A 49 33.93 -3.07 -1.41
CA CYS A 49 33.07 -3.29 -0.25
C CYS A 49 31.69 -3.82 -0.62
N GLY A 50 31.39 -4.00 -1.91
CA GLY A 50 30.11 -4.53 -2.38
C GLY A 50 28.93 -3.57 -2.29
N VAL A 51 29.08 -2.39 -1.68
CA VAL A 51 28.01 -1.38 -1.54
C VAL A 51 27.45 -1.02 -2.92
N GLY A 52 26.13 -1.15 -3.08
CA GLY A 52 25.39 -0.67 -4.24
C GLY A 52 24.28 0.27 -3.78
N THR A 53 24.13 1.41 -4.45
CA THR A 53 23.13 2.43 -4.08
C THR A 53 22.76 3.31 -5.27
N THR A 54 21.90 4.30 -5.08
CA THR A 54 21.54 5.29 -6.11
C THR A 54 22.53 6.45 -6.15
N PHE A 55 22.64 7.14 -7.29
CA PHE A 55 23.46 8.35 -7.42
C PHE A 55 23.16 9.41 -6.34
N SER A 56 21.88 9.65 -6.08
CA SER A 56 21.43 10.64 -5.07
C SER A 56 21.95 10.31 -3.66
N LYS A 57 21.92 9.05 -3.25
CA LYS A 57 22.45 8.60 -1.95
C LYS A 57 23.97 8.79 -1.84
N VAL A 58 24.69 8.70 -2.96
CA VAL A 58 26.13 8.98 -2.99
C VAL A 58 26.41 10.48 -2.88
N ILE A 59 25.62 11.33 -3.56
CA ILE A 59 25.74 12.80 -3.40
C ILE A 59 25.49 13.18 -1.94
N GLN A 60 24.43 12.66 -1.32
CA GLN A 60 24.10 12.92 0.08
C GLN A 60 25.27 12.61 1.03
N LEU A 61 26.00 11.52 0.76
CA LEU A 61 27.16 11.13 1.56
C LEU A 61 28.35 12.08 1.40
N ILE A 62 28.64 12.50 0.16
CA ILE A 62 29.84 13.28 -0.16
C ILE A 62 29.63 14.75 0.18
N ASP A 63 28.42 15.27 -0.08
CA ASP A 63 28.11 16.67 0.03
C ASP A 63 26.62 16.89 0.28
N SER A 64 26.29 17.16 1.54
CA SER A 64 24.92 17.40 1.98
C SER A 64 24.31 18.69 1.42
N GLU A 65 25.12 19.66 1.01
CA GLU A 65 24.65 20.92 0.42
C GLU A 65 24.32 20.73 -1.05
N LEU A 66 25.20 20.06 -1.80
CA LEU A 66 24.94 19.64 -3.18
C LEU A 66 23.74 18.70 -3.28
N TYR A 67 23.52 17.86 -2.26
CA TYR A 67 22.33 17.01 -2.23
C TYR A 67 21.03 17.81 -2.14
N LYS A 68 21.04 18.92 -1.36
CA LYS A 68 19.88 19.83 -1.28
C LYS A 68 19.65 20.53 -2.62
N GLU A 69 20.70 20.96 -3.30
CA GLU A 69 20.63 21.54 -4.65
C GLU A 69 20.13 20.52 -5.67
N PHE A 70 20.70 19.31 -5.70
CA PHE A 70 20.28 18.21 -6.57
C PHE A 70 18.81 17.82 -6.36
N CYS A 71 18.34 17.76 -5.11
CA CYS A 71 16.93 17.55 -4.83
C CYS A 71 16.09 18.71 -5.40
N LYS A 72 16.51 19.96 -5.20
CA LYS A 72 15.80 21.11 -5.78
C LYS A 72 15.79 21.04 -7.30
N GLU A 73 16.88 20.73 -7.99
CA GLU A 73 16.91 20.59 -9.46
C GLU A 73 16.07 19.40 -9.96
N LYS A 74 16.04 18.29 -9.23
CA LYS A 74 15.18 17.14 -9.60
C LYS A 74 13.68 17.47 -9.43
N PHE A 75 13.33 18.34 -8.48
CA PHE A 75 11.94 18.72 -8.18
C PHE A 75 11.48 20.05 -8.83
N TYR A 76 12.41 20.95 -9.16
CA TYR A 76 12.17 22.32 -9.64
C TYR A 76 13.01 22.70 -10.87
N GLY A 77 13.88 21.82 -11.36
CA GLY A 77 14.64 22.07 -12.59
C GLY A 77 13.68 22.24 -13.76
N ASP A 78 13.83 23.38 -14.44
CA ASP A 78 12.99 23.82 -15.55
C ASP A 78 12.72 22.67 -16.50
N LYS A 79 11.45 22.23 -16.52
CA LYS A 79 10.91 21.59 -17.71
C LYS A 79 10.90 22.67 -18.78
N GLU A 80 12.00 22.79 -19.53
CA GLU A 80 11.87 23.29 -20.89
C GLU A 80 10.85 22.37 -21.56
N GLU A 81 9.64 22.90 -21.72
CA GLU A 81 8.59 22.28 -22.50
C GLU A 81 9.09 22.22 -23.95
N GLU A 82 9.87 21.19 -24.28
CA GLU A 82 9.72 20.58 -25.58
C GLU A 82 8.24 20.24 -25.68
N LYS A 83 7.52 21.02 -26.49
CA LYS A 83 6.17 20.73 -26.98
C LYS A 83 6.21 19.44 -27.80
N THR A 84 6.52 18.33 -27.14
CA THR A 84 6.02 17.03 -27.53
C THR A 84 4.52 17.13 -27.28
N LEU A 85 3.75 17.22 -28.36
CA LEU A 85 2.32 16.97 -28.31
C LEU A 85 2.12 15.79 -27.35
N PRO A 86 1.28 15.91 -26.30
CA PRO A 86 1.07 14.81 -25.38
C PRO A 86 0.72 13.62 -26.25
N THR A 87 1.62 12.64 -26.28
CA THR A 87 1.34 11.38 -26.96
C THR A 87 0.20 10.82 -26.16
N PHE A 88 -1.01 10.93 -26.72
CA PHE A 88 -2.19 10.26 -26.19
C PHE A 88 -1.87 8.78 -26.30
N THR A 89 -1.24 8.23 -25.26
CA THR A 89 -1.22 6.81 -25.06
C THR A 89 -2.68 6.47 -24.86
N ALA A 90 -3.29 5.90 -25.90
CA ALA A 90 -4.64 5.38 -25.79
C ALA A 90 -4.70 4.59 -24.48
N PRO A 91 -5.66 4.88 -23.59
CA PRO A 91 -5.72 4.19 -22.31
C PRO A 91 -5.68 2.70 -22.65
N LYS A 92 -4.64 2.01 -22.18
CA LYS A 92 -4.58 0.56 -22.29
C LYS A 92 -5.72 0.08 -21.41
N PHE A 93 -6.88 -0.12 -22.00
CA PHE A 93 -8.00 -0.75 -21.33
C PHE A 93 -7.47 -2.09 -20.83
N LYS A 94 -7.26 -2.20 -19.51
CA LYS A 94 -6.93 -3.48 -18.89
C LYS A 94 -8.05 -4.42 -19.34
N LYS A 95 -7.69 -5.48 -20.08
CA LYS A 95 -8.67 -6.51 -20.43
C LYS A 95 -9.34 -6.93 -19.13
N LYS A 96 -10.67 -7.04 -19.15
CA LYS A 96 -11.43 -7.46 -17.97
C LYS A 96 -10.87 -8.82 -17.56
N ASP A 97 -10.50 -8.95 -16.29
CA ASP A 97 -9.94 -10.19 -15.78
C ASP A 97 -10.96 -11.33 -16.02
N PRO A 98 -10.56 -12.49 -16.57
CA PRO A 98 -11.46 -13.60 -16.84
C PRO A 98 -12.30 -14.00 -15.61
N GLN A 99 -11.73 -13.91 -14.41
CA GLN A 99 -12.42 -14.25 -13.15
C GLN A 99 -13.60 -13.32 -12.84
N LEU A 100 -13.57 -12.09 -13.38
CA LEU A 100 -14.57 -11.05 -13.15
C LEU A 100 -15.46 -10.82 -14.37
N GLU A 101 -15.23 -11.54 -15.48
CA GLU A 101 -15.86 -11.26 -16.77
C GLU A 101 -17.39 -11.32 -16.71
N SER A 102 -17.94 -12.27 -15.96
CA SER A 102 -19.38 -12.46 -15.77
C SER A 102 -20.03 -11.45 -14.80
N LEU A 103 -19.23 -10.69 -14.04
CA LEU A 103 -19.75 -9.79 -13.00
C LEU A 103 -20.05 -8.38 -13.52
N THR A 104 -21.04 -7.72 -12.92
CA THR A 104 -21.41 -6.35 -13.30
C THR A 104 -20.74 -5.35 -12.36
N SER A 105 -19.89 -4.46 -12.89
CA SER A 105 -19.26 -3.43 -12.07
C SER A 105 -20.28 -2.43 -11.52
N ILE A 106 -20.08 -1.93 -10.29
CA ILE A 106 -21.00 -1.02 -9.62
C ILE A 106 -21.15 0.31 -10.37
N ASN A 107 -20.12 0.75 -11.09
CA ASN A 107 -20.20 1.96 -11.91
C ASN A 107 -21.16 1.82 -13.11
N LYS A 108 -21.47 0.60 -13.57
CA LYS A 108 -22.39 0.33 -14.69
C LYS A 108 -23.85 0.22 -14.24
N LEU A 109 -24.09 0.09 -12.94
CA LEU A 109 -25.44 0.01 -12.40
C LEU A 109 -26.06 1.41 -12.32
N ASN A 110 -27.37 1.50 -12.60
CA ASN A 110 -28.10 2.75 -12.41
C ASN A 110 -28.20 3.12 -10.92
N GLY A 111 -28.45 4.39 -10.62
CA GLY A 111 -28.53 4.91 -9.24
C GLY A 111 -29.66 4.30 -8.39
N SER A 112 -30.69 3.75 -9.02
CA SER A 112 -31.79 3.07 -8.33
C SER A 112 -31.49 1.61 -7.97
N HIS A 113 -30.39 1.04 -8.47
CA HIS A 113 -30.08 -0.37 -8.24
C HIS A 113 -29.67 -0.59 -6.77
N PRO A 114 -30.23 -1.59 -6.06
CA PRO A 114 -29.94 -1.80 -4.63
C PRO A 114 -28.46 -1.94 -4.30
N ALA A 115 -27.70 -2.69 -5.12
CA ALA A 115 -26.25 -2.81 -4.94
C ALA A 115 -25.49 -1.47 -5.12
N ARG A 116 -25.99 -0.59 -5.99
CA ARG A 116 -25.42 0.74 -6.19
C ARG A 116 -25.71 1.63 -4.97
N GLN A 117 -26.96 1.63 -4.52
CA GLN A 117 -27.39 2.36 -3.31
C GLN A 117 -26.65 1.89 -2.06
N PHE A 118 -26.32 0.60 -1.95
CA PHE A 118 -25.52 0.08 -0.84
C PHE A 118 -24.10 0.66 -0.81
N VAL A 119 -23.44 0.79 -1.96
CA VAL A 119 -22.09 1.36 -2.04
C VAL A 119 -22.13 2.87 -1.78
N GLU A 120 -23.14 3.56 -2.30
CA GLU A 120 -23.35 4.99 -2.08
C GLU A 120 -23.69 5.31 -0.63
N SER A 121 -24.56 4.51 0.02
CA SER A 121 -24.91 4.69 1.43
C SER A 121 -23.73 4.46 2.36
N ARG A 122 -22.73 3.70 1.93
CA ARG A 122 -21.43 3.54 2.62
C ARG A 122 -20.44 4.66 2.37
N GLN A 123 -20.79 5.64 1.54
CA GLN A 123 -19.94 6.77 1.16
C GLN A 123 -18.61 6.35 0.50
N ILE A 124 -18.54 5.15 -0.08
CA ILE A 124 -17.33 4.70 -0.78
C ILE A 124 -17.01 5.71 -1.91
N PRO A 125 -15.74 6.13 -2.09
CA PRO A 125 -15.39 7.07 -3.13
C PRO A 125 -15.69 6.55 -4.53
N LYS A 126 -16.17 7.44 -5.41
CA LYS A 126 -16.69 7.08 -6.73
C LYS A 126 -15.62 6.50 -7.65
N GLU A 127 -14.35 6.87 -7.47
CA GLU A 127 -13.23 6.30 -8.24
C GLU A 127 -13.11 4.77 -8.08
N PHE A 128 -13.59 4.21 -6.97
CA PHE A 128 -13.52 2.76 -6.72
C PHE A 128 -14.72 1.99 -7.27
N TYR A 129 -15.76 2.66 -7.77
CA TYR A 129 -16.98 1.98 -8.22
C TYR A 129 -16.75 1.07 -9.42
N SER A 130 -15.74 1.37 -10.25
CA SER A 130 -15.34 0.51 -11.37
C SER A 130 -14.67 -0.79 -10.91
N ASP A 131 -14.11 -0.83 -9.71
CA ASP A 131 -13.38 -1.99 -9.18
C ASP A 131 -14.19 -2.80 -8.16
N LEU A 132 -15.41 -2.38 -7.87
CA LEU A 132 -16.39 -3.15 -7.10
C LEU A 132 -17.42 -3.78 -8.05
N TYR A 133 -17.88 -4.98 -7.74
CA TYR A 133 -18.76 -5.73 -8.64
C TYR A 133 -19.99 -6.29 -7.90
N PHE A 134 -21.14 -6.24 -8.56
CA PHE A 134 -22.33 -6.96 -8.16
C PHE A 134 -22.30 -8.38 -8.71
N CYS A 135 -22.47 -9.35 -7.81
CA CYS A 135 -22.70 -10.75 -8.15
C CYS A 135 -24.06 -11.17 -7.59
N SER A 136 -25.01 -11.52 -8.46
CA SER A 136 -26.36 -11.94 -8.08
C SER A 136 -26.40 -13.35 -7.49
N LYS A 137 -25.50 -14.22 -7.94
CA LYS A 137 -25.38 -15.62 -7.51
C LYS A 137 -23.93 -15.91 -7.10
N PHE A 138 -23.57 -15.49 -5.90
CA PHE A 138 -22.20 -15.53 -5.44
C PHE A 138 -21.70 -16.97 -5.24
N PHE A 139 -22.54 -17.89 -4.77
CA PHE A 139 -22.10 -19.26 -4.46
C PHE A 139 -21.88 -20.03 -5.76
N GLU A 140 -22.76 -19.85 -6.75
CA GLU A 140 -22.58 -20.36 -8.11
C GLU A 140 -21.27 -19.84 -8.73
N TRP A 141 -21.04 -18.53 -8.70
CA TRP A 141 -19.82 -17.90 -9.22
C TRP A 141 -18.55 -18.36 -8.49
N ALA A 142 -18.62 -18.52 -7.17
CA ALA A 142 -17.51 -18.93 -6.33
C ALA A 142 -17.26 -20.45 -6.33
N HIS A 143 -18.09 -21.23 -7.03
CA HIS A 143 -18.12 -22.69 -6.98
C HIS A 143 -18.24 -23.24 -5.53
N ILE A 144 -18.97 -22.54 -4.67
CA ILE A 144 -19.22 -22.95 -3.28
C ILE A 144 -20.47 -23.84 -3.27
N GLY A 145 -20.31 -25.10 -2.86
CA GLY A 145 -21.43 -26.02 -2.70
C GLY A 145 -22.50 -25.49 -1.72
N THR A 146 -23.76 -25.47 -2.17
CA THR A 146 -24.96 -25.09 -1.41
C THR A 146 -25.60 -26.27 -0.67
N THR A 147 -25.03 -27.47 -0.77
CA THR A 147 -25.55 -28.73 -0.20
C THR A 147 -25.68 -28.69 1.34
N VAL A 148 -25.06 -27.73 2.00
CA VAL A 148 -25.23 -27.51 3.45
C VAL A 148 -26.51 -26.68 3.67
N PRO A 149 -27.47 -27.13 4.51
CA PRO A 149 -28.79 -26.49 4.68
C PRO A 149 -28.77 -24.98 5.05
N ARG A 150 -27.64 -24.47 5.53
CA ARG A 150 -27.43 -23.07 5.92
C ARG A 150 -26.83 -22.19 4.83
N ARG A 151 -26.49 -22.75 3.66
CA ARG A 151 -25.84 -22.04 2.54
C ARG A 151 -26.85 -21.77 1.44
N GLN A 152 -27.68 -20.75 1.65
CA GLN A 152 -28.58 -20.26 0.62
C GLN A 152 -27.83 -19.33 -0.33
N GLU A 153 -28.15 -19.40 -1.63
CA GLU A 153 -27.62 -18.47 -2.61
C GLU A 153 -28.13 -17.06 -2.32
N HIS A 154 -27.25 -16.08 -2.40
CA HIS A 154 -27.61 -14.69 -2.13
C HIS A 154 -26.62 -13.72 -2.79
N PRO A 155 -27.08 -12.51 -3.17
CA PRO A 155 -26.21 -11.55 -3.84
C PRO A 155 -25.11 -11.04 -2.91
N ARG A 156 -23.94 -10.75 -3.47
CA ARG A 156 -22.82 -10.14 -2.74
C ARG A 156 -22.11 -9.07 -3.59
N LEU A 157 -21.55 -8.09 -2.88
CA LEU A 157 -20.58 -7.15 -3.43
C LEU A 157 -19.22 -7.86 -3.49
N VAL A 158 -18.70 -8.05 -4.69
CA VAL A 158 -17.40 -8.66 -4.94
C VAL A 158 -16.31 -7.59 -4.95
N ILE A 159 -15.29 -7.84 -4.13
CA ILE A 159 -14.10 -7.00 -3.94
C ILE A 159 -12.89 -7.84 -4.40
N PRO A 160 -12.33 -7.58 -5.59
CA PRO A 160 -11.22 -8.37 -6.12
C PRO A 160 -9.89 -8.02 -5.44
N PHE A 161 -9.04 -9.03 -5.24
CA PHE A 161 -7.68 -8.86 -4.74
C PHE A 161 -6.73 -9.07 -5.91
N ARG A 162 -5.91 -8.07 -6.16
CA ARG A 162 -4.96 -8.02 -7.26
C ARG A 162 -3.53 -8.02 -6.72
N ASP A 163 -2.64 -8.72 -7.41
CA ASP A 163 -1.23 -8.64 -7.12
C ASP A 163 -0.59 -7.39 -7.75
N GLU A 164 0.72 -7.22 -7.57
CA GLU A 164 1.50 -6.09 -8.09
C GLU A 164 1.40 -5.92 -9.61
N THR A 165 1.05 -6.98 -10.35
CA THR A 165 0.87 -6.93 -11.81
C THR A 165 -0.56 -6.52 -12.21
N GLY A 166 -1.50 -6.55 -11.26
CA GLY A 166 -2.91 -6.28 -11.46
C GLY A 166 -3.77 -7.53 -11.74
N GLU A 167 -3.18 -8.72 -11.71
CA GLU A 167 -3.88 -10.00 -11.90
C GLU A 167 -4.73 -10.35 -10.67
N VAL A 168 -5.99 -10.76 -10.88
CA VAL A 168 -6.88 -11.16 -9.78
C VAL A 168 -6.50 -12.55 -9.28
N PHE A 169 -6.09 -12.63 -8.01
CA PHE A 169 -5.73 -13.91 -7.38
C PHE A 169 -6.74 -14.38 -6.33
N ALA A 170 -7.57 -13.48 -5.81
CA ALA A 170 -8.63 -13.79 -4.86
C ALA A 170 -9.74 -12.73 -4.96
N ALA A 171 -10.84 -12.98 -4.27
CA ALA A 171 -11.93 -12.03 -4.15
C ALA A 171 -12.69 -12.23 -2.83
N GLN A 172 -13.24 -11.15 -2.28
CA GLN A 172 -14.17 -11.21 -1.18
C GLN A 172 -15.59 -10.84 -1.61
N GLY A 173 -16.56 -11.66 -1.24
CA GLY A 173 -17.98 -11.34 -1.31
C GLY A 173 -18.47 -10.76 0.01
N ARG A 174 -18.78 -9.47 0.02
CA ARG A 174 -19.50 -8.79 1.11
C ARG A 174 -21.00 -8.96 0.93
N ALA A 175 -21.67 -9.52 1.94
CA ALA A 175 -23.13 -9.58 1.98
C ALA A 175 -23.75 -8.17 2.01
N PHE A 176 -24.83 -7.96 1.26
CA PHE A 176 -25.58 -6.70 1.25
C PHE A 176 -26.50 -6.55 2.47
N GLY A 177 -27.03 -7.66 2.99
CA GLY A 177 -27.94 -7.69 4.12
C GLY A 177 -27.25 -8.09 5.43
N ASN A 178 -27.96 -8.90 6.22
CA ASN A 178 -27.54 -9.40 7.53
C ASN A 178 -26.99 -10.84 7.48
N GLU A 179 -26.69 -11.35 6.28
CA GLU A 179 -26.21 -12.72 6.10
C GLU A 179 -24.87 -12.95 6.81
N THR A 180 -24.78 -14.08 7.52
CA THR A 180 -23.57 -14.50 8.24
C THR A 180 -22.90 -15.68 7.54
N PRO A 181 -21.59 -15.63 7.24
CA PRO A 181 -20.67 -14.53 7.55
C PRO A 181 -20.83 -13.33 6.62
N LYS A 182 -20.55 -12.14 7.17
CA LYS A 182 -20.57 -10.84 6.47
C LYS A 182 -19.68 -10.85 5.23
N TYR A 183 -18.52 -11.49 5.32
CA TYR A 183 -17.57 -11.67 4.22
C TYR A 183 -17.32 -13.15 3.95
N LEU A 184 -17.28 -13.52 2.67
CA LEU A 184 -16.79 -14.82 2.20
C LEU A 184 -15.61 -14.57 1.27
N THR A 185 -14.56 -15.36 1.37
CA THR A 185 -13.39 -15.24 0.49
C THR A 185 -13.31 -16.40 -0.48
N VAL A 186 -12.99 -16.11 -1.74
CA VAL A 186 -12.66 -17.06 -2.79
C VAL A 186 -11.21 -16.82 -3.18
N LYS A 187 -10.39 -17.88 -3.24
CA LYS A 187 -9.01 -17.81 -3.71
C LYS A 187 -8.92 -18.54 -5.05
N PHE A 188 -8.36 -17.88 -6.06
CA PHE A 188 -8.02 -18.46 -7.35
C PHE A 188 -6.57 -18.93 -7.40
N GLN A 189 -5.70 -18.24 -6.66
CA GLN A 189 -4.30 -18.61 -6.46
C GLN A 189 -3.96 -18.49 -4.96
N ASP A 190 -2.99 -19.27 -4.49
CA ASP A 190 -2.56 -19.20 -3.10
C ASP A 190 -1.54 -18.08 -2.88
N LYS A 191 -2.07 -16.87 -2.64
CA LYS A 191 -1.31 -15.68 -2.30
C LYS A 191 -1.86 -15.04 -1.01
N PRO A 192 -1.05 -14.26 -0.26
CA PRO A 192 -1.52 -13.49 0.88
C PRO A 192 -2.64 -12.52 0.47
N LYS A 193 -3.70 -12.42 1.29
CA LYS A 193 -4.88 -11.58 1.00
C LYS A 193 -4.62 -10.11 1.34
N ILE A 194 -3.72 -9.51 0.59
CA ILE A 194 -3.40 -8.08 0.69
C ILE A 194 -4.13 -7.36 -0.45
N PHE A 195 -5.04 -6.47 -0.09
CA PHE A 195 -5.81 -5.67 -1.04
C PHE A 195 -5.12 -4.34 -1.28
N GLY A 196 -4.99 -3.95 -2.55
CA GLY A 196 -4.44 -2.66 -2.97
C GLY A 196 -2.99 -2.65 -3.40
N LEU A 197 -2.34 -3.80 -3.50
CA LEU A 197 -0.95 -3.90 -3.99
C LEU A 197 -0.76 -3.32 -5.39
N ASP A 198 -1.80 -3.36 -6.22
CA ASP A 198 -1.80 -2.86 -7.59
C ASP A 198 -1.97 -1.33 -7.71
N ARG A 199 -2.31 -0.64 -6.62
CA ARG A 199 -2.63 0.79 -6.61
C ARG A 199 -1.70 1.65 -5.76
N VAL A 200 -1.05 1.09 -4.75
CA VAL A 200 -0.22 1.86 -3.82
C VAL A 200 1.09 2.29 -4.46
N ASP A 201 1.60 3.43 -4.00
CA ASP A 201 2.94 3.90 -4.30
C ASP A 201 3.88 3.54 -3.14
N LEU A 202 4.77 2.59 -3.40
CA LEU A 202 5.71 2.05 -2.42
C LEU A 202 6.81 3.04 -2.02
N SER A 203 6.95 4.16 -2.73
CA SER A 203 7.89 5.22 -2.36
C SER A 203 7.34 6.16 -1.28
N ARG A 204 6.02 6.09 -1.01
CA ARG A 204 5.30 6.93 -0.06
C ARG A 204 4.96 6.13 1.20
N HIS A 205 4.68 6.85 2.29
CA HIS A 205 4.23 6.24 3.55
C HIS A 205 2.93 5.46 3.33
N LEU A 206 2.83 4.26 3.88
CA LEU A 206 1.72 3.33 3.69
C LEU A 206 0.89 3.20 4.97
N TYR A 207 -0.43 3.14 4.80
CA TYR A 207 -1.36 2.81 5.88
C TYR A 207 -1.93 1.42 5.65
N VAL A 208 -1.81 0.52 6.61
CA VAL A 208 -2.30 -0.86 6.47
C VAL A 208 -3.47 -1.07 7.42
N VAL A 209 -4.67 -1.23 6.86
CA VAL A 209 -5.91 -1.46 7.59
C VAL A 209 -6.30 -2.95 7.57
N GLU A 210 -7.35 -3.33 8.32
CA GLU A 210 -7.87 -4.70 8.31
C GLU A 210 -8.81 -4.98 7.12
N GLY A 211 -9.73 -4.06 6.86
CA GLY A 211 -10.80 -4.23 5.89
C GLY A 211 -10.50 -3.63 4.51
N PRO A 212 -10.77 -4.35 3.40
CA PRO A 212 -10.64 -3.80 2.06
C PRO A 212 -11.43 -2.52 1.83
N LEU A 213 -12.66 -2.42 2.36
CA LEU A 213 -13.47 -1.22 2.20
C LEU A 213 -12.91 -0.03 2.99
N ASP A 214 -12.37 -0.26 4.18
CA ASP A 214 -11.74 0.79 5.00
C ASP A 214 -10.55 1.41 4.28
N SER A 215 -9.78 0.60 3.55
CA SER A 215 -8.61 1.08 2.79
C SER A 215 -8.98 2.02 1.65
N LEU A 216 -10.24 2.05 1.22
CA LEU A 216 -10.71 2.94 0.16
C LEU A 216 -10.88 4.39 0.65
N PHE A 217 -10.91 4.62 1.97
CA PHE A 217 -11.06 5.95 2.56
C PHE A 217 -9.73 6.63 2.90
N ILE A 218 -8.61 5.92 2.74
CA ILE A 218 -7.28 6.42 3.10
C ILE A 218 -6.39 6.37 1.86
N ASP A 219 -5.79 7.53 1.54
CA ASP A 219 -4.82 7.60 0.45
C ASP A 219 -3.58 6.75 0.76
N ASN A 220 -3.06 6.09 -0.28
CA ASN A 220 -1.93 5.17 -0.20
C ASN A 220 -2.07 4.08 0.88
N SER A 221 -3.24 3.43 0.93
CA SER A 221 -3.56 2.39 1.91
C SER A 221 -3.73 0.99 1.31
N LEU A 222 -3.33 -0.01 2.10
CA LEU A 222 -3.53 -1.44 1.87
C LEU A 222 -4.47 -2.03 2.92
N ALA A 223 -5.09 -3.17 2.62
CA ALA A 223 -5.81 -3.96 3.63
C ALA A 223 -5.29 -5.39 3.75
N VAL A 224 -5.10 -5.86 4.98
CA VAL A 224 -4.74 -7.26 5.29
C VAL A 224 -5.97 -8.05 5.74
N ALA A 225 -6.75 -8.55 4.79
CA ALA A 225 -8.07 -9.12 5.05
C ALA A 225 -7.99 -10.53 5.68
N GLY A 226 -7.53 -10.59 6.94
CA GLY A 226 -7.17 -11.81 7.68
C GLY A 226 -5.83 -12.41 7.26
N ALA A 227 -4.93 -11.62 6.64
CA ALA A 227 -3.55 -12.01 6.37
C ALA A 227 -2.63 -11.54 7.52
N ASP A 228 -1.49 -12.20 7.67
CA ASP A 228 -0.46 -11.75 8.61
C ASP A 228 0.24 -10.49 8.09
N PHE A 229 0.48 -9.53 8.98
CA PHE A 229 1.25 -8.31 8.71
C PHE A 229 2.73 -8.61 8.43
N GLY A 230 3.24 -9.78 8.83
CA GLY A 230 4.62 -10.21 8.56
C GLY A 230 4.94 -10.43 7.07
N HIS A 231 3.93 -10.51 6.20
CA HIS A 231 4.10 -10.67 4.75
C HIS A 231 4.08 -9.34 3.97
N LEU A 232 4.09 -8.21 4.66
CA LEU A 232 4.15 -6.91 4.01
C LEU A 232 5.53 -6.70 3.37
N PRO A 233 5.63 -6.39 2.06
CA PRO A 233 6.91 -6.23 1.37
C PRO A 233 7.62 -4.89 1.66
N TYR A 234 7.51 -4.36 2.89
CA TYR A 234 7.89 -2.97 3.22
C TYR A 234 8.76 -2.87 4.47
N GLU A 235 9.57 -1.82 4.52
CA GLU A 235 10.29 -1.42 5.73
C GLU A 235 9.30 -0.93 6.79
N LYS A 236 9.48 -1.37 8.04
CA LYS A 236 8.53 -1.13 9.13
C LYS A 236 8.35 0.36 9.42
N GLU A 237 9.39 1.15 9.18
CA GLU A 237 9.45 2.59 9.43
C GLU A 237 8.59 3.41 8.45
N GLN A 238 8.16 2.82 7.34
CA GLN A 238 7.32 3.47 6.33
C GLN A 238 5.84 3.04 6.39
N VAL A 239 5.47 2.31 7.44
CA VAL A 239 4.13 1.72 7.56
C VAL A 239 3.49 2.11 8.89
N THR A 240 2.24 2.58 8.84
CA THR A 240 1.37 2.68 10.02
C THR A 240 0.27 1.64 9.93
N ILE A 241 0.14 0.81 10.97
CA ILE A 241 -0.93 -0.18 11.09
C ILE A 241 -2.17 0.46 11.71
N VAL A 242 -3.34 0.22 11.12
CA VAL A 242 -4.61 0.81 11.54
C VAL A 242 -5.61 -0.32 11.77
N LEU A 243 -5.75 -0.74 13.02
CA LEU A 243 -6.68 -1.81 13.41
C LEU A 243 -8.06 -1.27 13.78
N ASP A 244 -9.05 -2.16 13.82
CA ASP A 244 -10.40 -1.84 14.28
C ASP A 244 -10.37 -1.35 15.74
N ASN A 245 -11.23 -0.39 16.06
CA ASN A 245 -11.39 0.19 17.39
C ASN A 245 -12.21 -0.74 18.31
N GLU A 246 -11.62 -1.87 18.69
CA GLU A 246 -12.26 -2.87 19.54
C GLU A 246 -11.53 -3.09 20.88
N PRO A 247 -11.64 -2.15 21.84
CA PRO A 247 -10.88 -2.19 23.10
C PRO A 247 -11.25 -3.35 24.03
N ARG A 248 -12.30 -4.11 23.72
CA ARG A 248 -12.72 -5.31 24.46
C ARG A 248 -12.35 -6.61 23.75
N SER A 249 -11.85 -6.54 22.51
CA SER A 249 -11.48 -7.73 21.73
C SER A 249 -10.10 -8.23 22.14
N ARG A 250 -10.08 -9.40 22.79
CA ARG A 250 -8.82 -10.09 23.17
C ARG A 250 -7.93 -10.37 21.95
N GLU A 251 -8.53 -10.67 20.81
CA GLU A 251 -7.80 -10.96 19.57
C GLU A 251 -7.12 -9.71 19.02
N ILE A 252 -7.85 -8.60 18.91
CA ILE A 252 -7.29 -7.32 18.43
C ILE A 252 -6.20 -6.83 19.39
N ILE A 253 -6.42 -6.90 20.70
CA ILE A 253 -5.43 -6.47 21.69
C ILE A 253 -4.15 -7.32 21.60
N LYS A 254 -4.28 -8.64 21.51
CA LYS A 254 -3.12 -9.53 21.32
C LYS A 254 -2.37 -9.21 20.02
N ARG A 255 -3.10 -8.88 18.94
CA ARG A 255 -2.50 -8.47 17.67
C ARG A 255 -1.75 -7.14 17.80
N MET A 256 -2.31 -6.16 18.51
CA MET A 256 -1.64 -4.89 18.81
C MET A 256 -0.37 -5.10 19.64
N GLU A 257 -0.44 -5.92 20.70
CA GLU A 257 0.74 -6.26 21.53
C GLU A 257 1.86 -6.86 20.68
N HIS A 258 1.53 -7.84 19.82
CA HIS A 258 2.49 -8.46 18.91
C HIS A 258 3.10 -7.45 17.91
N LEU A 259 2.30 -6.55 17.34
CA LEU A 259 2.78 -5.51 16.44
C LEU A 259 3.75 -4.55 17.13
N ILE A 260 3.45 -4.14 18.37
CA ILE A 260 4.32 -3.27 19.17
C ILE A 260 5.64 -3.97 19.48
N GLU A 261 5.61 -5.24 19.88
CA GLU A 261 6.82 -6.04 20.14
C GLU A 261 7.70 -6.17 18.90
N ASN A 262 7.09 -6.16 17.71
CA ASN A 262 7.79 -6.20 16.44
C ASN A 262 8.18 -4.81 15.90
N ASN A 263 8.12 -3.76 16.72
CA ASN A 263 8.47 -2.37 16.39
C ASN A 263 7.64 -1.75 15.25
N TYR A 264 6.39 -2.17 15.07
CA TYR A 264 5.47 -1.46 14.17
C TYR A 264 4.92 -0.19 14.83
N GLU A 265 4.70 0.85 14.01
CA GLU A 265 3.85 1.98 14.37
C GLU A 265 2.38 1.60 14.12
N LEU A 266 1.51 1.88 15.09
CA LEU A 266 0.08 1.60 14.98
C LEU A 266 -0.78 2.72 15.54
N VAL A 267 -2.03 2.78 15.09
CA VAL A 267 -3.03 3.70 15.62
C VAL A 267 -3.64 3.12 16.90
N ILE A 268 -3.71 3.94 17.94
CA ILE A 268 -4.48 3.65 19.15
C ILE A 268 -5.51 4.77 19.28
N TRP A 269 -6.76 4.43 18.97
CA TRP A 269 -7.85 5.39 18.89
C TRP A 269 -8.11 6.08 20.24
N PRO A 270 -8.45 7.38 20.26
CA PRO A 270 -8.84 8.04 21.50
C PRO A 270 -10.24 7.62 21.94
N ASP A 271 -10.55 7.75 23.24
CA ASP A 271 -11.89 7.47 23.79
C ASP A 271 -13.01 8.33 23.16
N SER A 272 -12.67 9.44 22.48
CA SER A 272 -13.63 10.25 21.74
C SER A 272 -14.18 9.56 20.49
N ILE A 273 -13.50 8.52 19.98
CA ILE A 273 -13.94 7.74 18.82
C ILE A 273 -14.61 6.46 19.32
N GLN A 274 -15.91 6.34 19.03
CA GLN A 274 -16.74 5.22 19.46
C GLN A 274 -17.05 4.25 18.31
N GLN A 275 -16.81 4.68 17.07
CA GLN A 275 -17.03 3.90 15.86
C GLN A 275 -16.02 2.75 15.79
N LYS A 276 -16.48 1.60 15.28
CA LYS A 276 -15.69 0.36 15.25
C LYS A 276 -14.58 0.43 14.21
N ASP A 277 -14.90 0.85 12.98
CA ASP A 277 -13.98 0.86 11.85
C ASP A 277 -14.02 2.21 11.12
N ILE A 278 -13.18 2.36 10.09
CA ILE A 278 -13.06 3.63 9.35
C ILE A 278 -14.34 3.90 8.57
N ASN A 279 -14.98 2.88 7.98
CA ASN A 279 -16.25 3.07 7.30
C ASN A 279 -17.32 3.63 8.25
N ASP A 280 -17.44 3.09 9.47
CA ASP A 280 -18.35 3.59 10.50
C ASP A 280 -18.01 5.04 10.90
N MET A 281 -16.72 5.41 10.97
CA MET A 281 -16.29 6.79 11.24
C MET A 281 -16.75 7.76 10.13
N VAL A 282 -16.56 7.40 8.86
CA VAL A 282 -17.00 8.21 7.71
C VAL A 282 -18.52 8.29 7.65
N LEU A 283 -19.23 7.22 8.00
CA LEU A 283 -20.68 7.22 8.10
C LEU A 283 -21.20 8.15 9.19
N SER A 284 -20.49 8.22 10.33
CA SER A 284 -20.84 9.08 11.44
C SER A 284 -20.53 10.56 11.16
N ASP A 285 -19.42 10.86 10.51
CA ASP A 285 -19.05 12.21 10.09
C ASP A 285 -18.33 12.19 8.72
N PRO A 286 -19.06 12.43 7.63
CA PRO A 286 -18.52 12.50 6.27
C PRO A 286 -17.38 13.50 6.06
N LYS A 287 -17.32 14.55 6.88
CA LYS A 287 -16.33 15.62 6.78
C LYS A 287 -15.11 15.36 7.66
N CYS A 288 -15.11 14.25 8.40
CA CYS A 288 -14.03 13.87 9.27
C CYS A 288 -12.76 13.58 8.45
N ASP A 289 -11.68 14.26 8.80
CA ASP A 289 -10.36 13.99 8.24
C ASP A 289 -9.74 12.79 8.99
N ILE A 290 -10.08 11.59 8.53
CA ILE A 290 -9.62 10.32 9.08
C ILE A 290 -8.09 10.27 9.11
N LEU A 291 -7.43 10.75 8.06
CA LEU A 291 -5.98 10.73 7.94
C LEU A 291 -5.32 11.62 9.01
N LYS A 292 -5.89 12.80 9.28
CA LYS A 292 -5.43 13.67 10.36
C LYS A 292 -5.59 13.03 11.74
N ILE A 293 -6.67 12.28 11.98
CA ILE A 293 -6.85 11.52 13.22
C ILE A 293 -5.81 10.42 13.33
N ILE A 294 -5.65 9.60 12.30
CA ILE A 294 -4.64 8.53 12.24
C ILE A 294 -3.25 9.09 12.54
N ASN A 295 -2.87 10.19 11.89
CA ASN A 295 -1.55 10.80 12.09
C ASN A 295 -1.35 11.41 13.49
N LYS A 296 -2.42 11.82 14.16
CA LYS A 296 -2.36 12.32 15.54
C LYS A 296 -2.24 11.19 16.57
N TYR A 297 -2.82 10.03 16.30
CA TYR A 297 -2.96 8.92 17.25
C TYR A 297 -2.16 7.67 16.86
N LYS A 298 -1.13 7.83 16.04
CA LYS A 298 -0.15 6.78 15.76
C LYS A 298 0.98 6.79 16.77
N PHE A 299 1.34 5.62 17.27
CA PHE A 299 2.35 5.44 18.31
C PHE A 299 3.22 4.22 18.00
N SER A 300 4.45 4.22 18.53
CA SER A 300 5.37 3.09 18.45
C SER A 300 6.10 2.88 19.79
N GLY A 301 6.76 1.74 19.94
CA GLY A 301 7.62 1.43 21.07
C GLY A 301 6.93 1.54 22.45
N LEU A 302 7.63 2.10 23.43
CA LEU A 302 7.14 2.21 24.81
C LEU A 302 5.88 3.07 24.94
N THR A 303 5.78 4.15 24.14
CA THR A 303 4.60 5.01 24.13
C THR A 303 3.38 4.25 23.66
N ALA A 304 3.50 3.41 22.62
CA ALA A 304 2.41 2.55 22.18
C ALA A 304 2.00 1.54 23.26
N LYS A 305 2.96 0.94 23.99
CA LYS A 305 2.65 0.02 25.10
C LYS A 305 1.82 0.70 26.20
N LEU A 306 2.20 1.91 26.61
CA LEU A 306 1.47 2.69 27.62
C LEU A 306 0.06 3.06 27.12
N LYS A 307 -0.04 3.58 25.90
CA LYS A 307 -1.34 3.94 25.30
C LYS A 307 -2.27 2.75 25.12
N LEU A 308 -1.73 1.58 24.76
CA LEU A 308 -2.52 0.36 24.64
C LEU A 308 -3.04 -0.12 25.99
N ALA A 309 -2.22 -0.01 27.05
CA ALA A 309 -2.65 -0.33 28.41
C ALA A 309 -3.78 0.60 28.88
N ASP A 310 -3.73 1.89 28.54
CA ASP A 310 -4.79 2.85 28.85
C ASP A 310 -6.06 2.63 28.00
N TRP A 311 -5.93 2.14 26.76
CA TRP A 311 -7.04 1.97 25.82
C TRP A 311 -7.82 0.66 26.04
N LYS A 312 -7.14 -0.44 26.40
CA LYS A 312 -7.81 -1.73 26.57
C LYS A 312 -8.82 -1.72 27.72
N ARG A 313 -9.93 -2.45 27.54
CA ARG A 313 -11.07 -2.54 28.47
C ARG A 313 -11.43 -4.02 28.74
N ILE A 314 -10.41 -4.84 28.97
CA ILE A 314 -10.52 -6.29 29.26
C ILE A 314 -10.40 -6.55 30.75
#